data_AF-A0A0F7PK07-F1
#
_entry.id   AF-A0A0F7PK07-F1
#
_cell.length_a   1.000
_cell.length_b   1.000
_cell.length_c   1.000
_cell.angle_alpha   90.00
_cell.angle_beta   90.00
_cell.angle_gamma   90.00
#
_symmetry.space_group_name_H-M   'P 1'
#
loop_
_entity.id
_entity.type
_entity.pdbx_description
1 polymer ?
#
loop_
_entity_poly.entity_id
_entity_poly.type
_entity_poly.pdbx_seq_one_letter_code
_entity_poly.pdbx_strand_id
1 'polypeptide(L)'
;MMFIHRPVKPFCLALALTMSHPAATFAADLSCNGLLETGQTMICSGFEPNWALELICDGGMSSNFIDAFSGDDIQTTPGSITFATENPWQLETSHPVTGSIAYTPGGCTDESDAVRDFTFTPTGAPGLPGPFFPFCCRMR
;
A
#
# COMPACT_ATOMS: atom_id res chain seq x y z
N MET A 1 -37.78 3.27 79.16
CA MET A 1 -36.78 3.04 78.09
C MET A 1 -37.09 1.67 77.50
N MET A 2 -37.92 1.50 76.47
CA MET A 2 -37.78 1.91 75.06
C MET A 2 -36.40 1.52 74.51
N PHE A 3 -36.33 0.49 73.66
CA PHE A 3 -36.26 0.62 72.19
C PHE A 3 -36.38 -0.74 71.49
N ILE A 4 -37.37 -0.82 70.61
CA ILE A 4 -37.60 -1.86 69.61
C ILE A 4 -36.51 -1.77 68.55
N HIS A 5 -35.97 -2.91 68.11
CA HIS A 5 -35.12 -2.99 66.91
C HIS A 5 -35.73 -4.00 65.91
N ARG A 6 -36.41 -3.46 64.89
CA ARG A 6 -36.34 -3.94 63.49
C ARG A 6 -35.40 -2.92 62.80
N PRO A 7 -34.62 -3.20 61.71
CA PRO A 7 -35.19 -3.67 60.44
C PRO A 7 -34.21 -4.32 59.41
N VAL A 8 -34.76 -4.52 58.20
CA VAL A 8 -34.15 -4.56 56.85
C VAL A 8 -33.49 -5.84 56.33
N LYS A 9 -34.17 -6.37 55.31
CA LYS A 9 -33.73 -7.32 54.29
C LYS A 9 -33.07 -6.52 53.15
N PRO A 10 -31.82 -6.77 52.73
CA PRO A 10 -31.33 -6.25 51.47
C PRO A 10 -31.64 -7.22 50.33
N PHE A 11 -32.37 -6.66 49.38
CA PHE A 11 -32.70 -7.14 48.05
C PHE A 11 -31.40 -7.21 47.23
N CYS A 12 -30.85 -8.39 46.95
CA CYS A 12 -29.78 -8.51 45.97
C CYS A 12 -30.39 -8.57 44.57
N LEU A 13 -30.36 -7.41 43.89
CA LEU A 13 -30.58 -7.30 42.45
C LEU A 13 -29.61 -8.22 41.72
N ALA A 14 -30.15 -9.08 40.85
CA ALA A 14 -29.40 -9.80 39.84
C ALA A 14 -28.88 -8.79 38.81
N LEU A 15 -27.55 -8.65 38.71
CA LEU A 15 -26.90 -7.95 37.61
C LEU A 15 -26.44 -8.99 36.60
N ALA A 16 -27.30 -9.32 35.64
CA ALA A 16 -26.92 -10.11 34.49
C ALA A 16 -26.00 -9.24 33.61
N LEU A 17 -24.70 -9.53 33.63
CA LEU A 17 -23.76 -8.97 32.67
C LEU A 17 -24.15 -9.48 31.27
N THR A 18 -24.73 -8.59 30.47
CA THR A 18 -24.87 -8.78 29.03
C THR A 18 -23.45 -8.83 28.45
N MET A 19 -23.03 -10.00 27.97
CA MET A 19 -21.84 -10.13 27.14
C MET A 19 -22.10 -9.43 25.79
N SER A 20 -21.82 -8.13 25.76
CA SER A 20 -21.56 -7.37 24.54
C SER A 20 -20.35 -8.01 23.87
N HIS A 21 -20.61 -8.83 22.86
CA HIS A 21 -19.58 -9.28 21.93
C HIS A 21 -19.03 -8.01 21.27
N PRO A 22 -17.72 -7.70 21.38
CA PRO A 22 -17.14 -6.76 20.46
C PRO A 22 -17.26 -7.41 19.08
N ALA A 23 -18.13 -6.86 18.24
CA ALA A 23 -18.05 -7.12 16.82
C ALA A 23 -16.60 -6.80 16.45
N ALA A 24 -15.85 -7.83 16.03
CA ALA A 24 -14.55 -7.64 15.42
C ALA A 24 -14.80 -6.73 14.22
N THR A 25 -14.55 -5.45 14.39
CA THR A 25 -14.39 -4.52 13.29
C THR A 25 -13.24 -5.10 12.50
N PHE A 26 -13.55 -5.72 11.36
CA PHE A 26 -12.61 -5.73 10.26
C PHE A 26 -12.28 -4.25 10.06
N ALA A 27 -11.13 -3.81 10.58
CA ALA A 27 -10.41 -2.79 9.86
C ALA A 27 -10.31 -3.39 8.46
N ALA A 28 -11.20 -2.97 7.56
CA ALA A 28 -10.98 -3.16 6.16
C ALA A 28 -9.61 -2.54 5.97
N ASP A 29 -8.62 -3.40 5.83
CA ASP A 29 -7.26 -3.06 5.51
C ASP A 29 -7.40 -2.26 4.21
N LEU A 30 -7.52 -0.94 4.35
CA LEU A 30 -7.74 0.01 3.27
C LEU A 30 -6.43 0.21 2.51
N SER A 31 -5.61 -0.85 2.47
CA SER A 31 -4.50 -0.92 1.57
C SER A 31 -4.99 -1.37 0.21
N CYS A 32 -4.58 -0.65 -0.81
CA CYS A 32 -4.77 -1.08 -2.17
C CYS A 32 -3.77 -2.23 -2.43
N ASN A 33 -4.30 -3.46 -2.43
CA ASN A 33 -3.58 -4.70 -2.73
C ASN A 33 -2.43 -5.01 -1.74
N GLY A 34 -2.54 -4.62 -0.46
CA GLY A 34 -1.49 -4.87 0.54
C GLY A 34 -0.22 -4.02 0.39
N LEU A 35 -0.12 -3.20 -0.67
CA LEU A 35 1.10 -2.47 -1.03
C LEU A 35 1.11 -1.03 -0.53
N LEU A 36 0.00 -0.31 -0.70
CA LEU A 36 -0.16 1.11 -0.36
C LEU A 36 -1.40 1.31 0.48
N GLU A 37 -1.34 2.15 1.51
CA GLU A 37 -2.52 2.62 2.22
C GLU A 37 -3.31 3.63 1.38
N THR A 38 -4.62 3.75 1.62
CA THR A 38 -5.45 4.77 0.96
C THR A 38 -4.90 6.18 1.20
N GLY A 39 -4.74 6.94 0.11
CA GLY A 39 -4.12 8.25 0.07
C GLY A 39 -2.61 8.25 -0.19
N GLN A 40 -1.96 7.08 -0.19
CA GLN A 40 -0.53 6.96 -0.48
C GLN A 40 -0.25 6.84 -1.97
N THR A 41 0.94 7.31 -2.33
CA THR A 41 1.51 7.11 -3.65
C THR A 41 2.87 6.44 -3.56
N MET A 42 3.25 5.68 -4.58
CA MET A 42 4.59 5.12 -4.71
C MET A 42 5.14 5.42 -6.09
N ILE A 43 6.36 5.95 -6.15
CA ILE A 43 7.09 6.17 -7.39
C ILE A 43 8.29 5.24 -7.42
N CYS A 44 8.37 4.42 -8.47
CA CYS A 44 9.55 3.66 -8.85
C CYS A 44 10.17 4.35 -10.06
N SER A 45 11.31 5.02 -9.87
CA SER A 45 11.99 5.77 -10.94
C SER A 45 13.26 5.06 -11.36
N GLY A 46 13.31 4.64 -12.63
CA GLY A 46 14.50 4.12 -13.28
C GLY A 46 15.29 5.25 -13.93
N PHE A 47 16.62 5.19 -13.83
CA PHE A 47 17.51 6.15 -14.49
C PHE A 47 17.91 5.66 -15.89
N GLU A 48 18.20 4.37 -16.04
CA GLU A 48 18.50 3.73 -17.32
C GLU A 48 17.59 2.51 -17.49
N PRO A 49 16.46 2.66 -18.19
CA PRO A 49 16.00 3.82 -18.96
C PRO A 49 15.30 4.91 -18.11
N ASN A 50 15.38 6.19 -18.52
CA ASN A 50 14.76 7.37 -17.90
C ASN A 50 13.21 7.34 -17.99
N TRP A 51 12.57 6.52 -17.16
CA TRP A 51 11.11 6.45 -17.01
C TRP A 51 10.75 6.09 -15.58
N ALA A 52 9.50 6.31 -15.20
CA ALA A 52 9.01 5.91 -13.89
C ALA A 52 7.62 5.27 -13.96
N LEU A 53 7.38 4.39 -12.99
CA LEU A 53 6.06 3.87 -12.65
C LEU A 53 5.60 4.59 -11.39
N GLU A 54 4.49 5.29 -11.46
CA GLU A 54 3.80 5.83 -10.29
C GLU A 54 2.56 4.99 -10.00
N LEU A 55 2.37 4.61 -8.74
CA LEU A 55 1.21 3.88 -8.24
C LEU A 55 0.47 4.78 -7.25
N ILE A 56 -0.85 4.80 -7.34
CA ILE A 56 -1.71 5.65 -6.52
C ILE A 56 -2.81 4.78 -5.91
N CYS A 57 -3.01 4.88 -4.60
CA CYS A 57 -4.09 4.25 -3.88
C CYS A 57 -5.13 5.30 -3.46
N ASP A 58 -6.26 5.38 -4.16
CA ASP A 58 -7.37 6.28 -3.83
C ASP A 58 -8.71 5.53 -3.85
N GLY A 59 -8.90 4.62 -2.89
CA GLY A 59 -10.03 3.66 -2.88
C GLY A 59 -9.90 2.51 -3.90
N GLY A 60 -8.86 2.54 -4.74
CA GLY A 60 -8.44 1.49 -5.65
C GLY A 60 -7.05 1.79 -6.21
N MET A 61 -6.35 0.77 -6.72
CA MET A 61 -5.05 0.97 -7.36
C MET A 61 -5.21 1.55 -8.76
N SER A 62 -4.43 2.59 -9.05
CA SER A 62 -4.16 3.07 -10.41
C SER A 62 -2.66 3.24 -10.64
N SER A 63 -2.25 3.45 -11.89
CA SER A 63 -0.85 3.64 -12.24
C SER A 63 -0.67 4.74 -13.28
N ASN A 64 0.42 5.50 -13.19
CA ASN A 64 0.86 6.38 -14.26
C ASN A 64 2.21 5.89 -14.82
N PHE A 65 2.33 5.90 -16.14
CA PHE A 65 3.61 5.75 -16.84
C PHE A 65 4.20 7.13 -17.09
N ILE A 66 5.38 7.38 -16.55
CA ILE A 66 6.09 8.64 -16.70
C ILE A 66 7.25 8.41 -17.67
N ASP A 67 7.12 8.98 -18.86
CA ASP A 67 8.12 8.92 -19.91
C ASP A 67 8.97 10.20 -19.89
N ALA A 68 10.28 10.06 -19.64
CA ALA A 68 11.22 11.16 -19.74
C ALA A 68 12.09 11.09 -21.02
N PHE A 69 11.68 10.29 -22.02
CA PHE A 69 12.30 10.24 -23.34
C PHE A 69 11.61 11.11 -24.39
N SER A 70 10.35 11.51 -24.19
CA SER A 70 9.51 12.02 -25.28
C SER A 70 9.84 13.44 -25.77
N GLY A 71 10.91 14.10 -25.31
CA GLY A 71 11.34 15.42 -25.77
C GLY A 71 11.75 16.37 -24.64
N ASP A 72 11.47 17.67 -24.80
CA ASP A 72 11.80 18.72 -23.82
C ASP A 72 10.99 18.66 -22.51
N ASP A 73 9.94 17.83 -22.46
CA ASP A 73 9.00 17.73 -21.32
C ASP A 73 8.82 16.27 -20.84
N ILE A 74 8.62 16.10 -19.53
CA ILE A 74 8.25 14.81 -18.90
C ILE A 74 6.77 14.53 -19.18
N GLN A 75 6.47 13.43 -19.87
CA GLN A 75 5.09 13.03 -20.17
C GLN A 75 4.56 12.05 -19.13
N THR A 76 3.37 12.29 -18.61
CA THR A 76 2.70 11.37 -17.67
C THR A 76 1.44 10.82 -18.33
N THR A 77 1.38 9.50 -18.47
CA THR A 77 0.25 8.79 -19.10
C THR A 77 -0.50 7.96 -18.05
N PRO A 78 -1.73 8.33 -17.68
CA PRO A 78 -2.52 7.59 -16.69
C PRO A 78 -3.00 6.23 -17.21
N GLY A 79 -3.09 5.25 -16.33
CA GLY A 79 -3.49 3.89 -16.66
C GLY A 79 -4.03 3.10 -15.46
N SER A 80 -4.40 1.86 -15.73
CA SER A 80 -4.79 0.89 -14.71
C SER A 80 -3.65 -0.08 -14.41
N ILE A 81 -3.73 -0.74 -13.27
CA ILE A 81 -2.79 -1.76 -12.83
C ILE A 81 -3.56 -2.98 -12.35
N THR A 82 -2.98 -4.15 -12.58
CA THR A 82 -3.43 -5.43 -12.06
C THR A 82 -2.27 -6.12 -11.37
N PHE A 83 -2.60 -6.89 -10.32
CA PHE A 83 -1.61 -7.68 -9.58
C PHE A 83 -1.93 -9.16 -9.75
N ALA A 84 -0.92 -9.95 -10.11
CA ALA A 84 -1.01 -11.40 -10.16
C ALA A 84 -0.71 -12.05 -8.80
N THR A 85 0.15 -11.40 -8.00
CA THR A 85 0.55 -11.85 -6.65
C THR A 85 0.78 -10.66 -5.73
N GLU A 86 0.84 -10.89 -4.42
CA GLU A 86 1.10 -9.85 -3.41
C GLU A 86 2.49 -9.91 -2.78
N ASN A 87 3.20 -11.04 -2.85
CA ASN A 87 4.57 -11.14 -2.32
C ASN A 87 5.47 -12.04 -3.20
N PRO A 88 6.32 -11.46 -4.06
CA PRO A 88 6.36 -10.04 -4.42
C PRO A 88 5.07 -9.61 -5.16
N TRP A 89 4.82 -8.31 -5.26
CA TRP A 89 3.72 -7.76 -6.05
C TRP A 89 4.04 -7.86 -7.54
N GLN A 90 3.65 -8.96 -8.18
CA GLN A 90 3.76 -9.10 -9.64
C GLN A 90 2.65 -8.29 -10.28
N LEU A 91 3.01 -7.39 -11.19
CA LEU A 91 2.09 -6.41 -11.74
C LEU A 91 2.18 -6.29 -13.26
N GLU A 92 1.06 -5.88 -13.84
CA GLU A 92 0.93 -5.45 -15.24
C GLU A 92 0.03 -4.22 -15.32
N THR A 93 0.46 -3.21 -16.06
CA THR A 93 -0.31 -1.97 -16.28
C THR A 93 -0.92 -1.91 -17.68
N SER A 94 -1.91 -1.03 -17.87
CA SER A 94 -2.49 -0.75 -19.19
C SER A 94 -1.52 -0.08 -20.17
N HIS A 95 -0.38 0.42 -19.68
CA HIS A 95 0.70 1.01 -20.46
C HIS A 95 1.92 0.09 -20.33
N PRO A 96 1.97 -1.01 -21.08
CA PRO A 96 2.54 -2.33 -20.76
C PRO A 96 3.87 -2.31 -19.97
N VAL A 97 3.79 -1.89 -18.70
CA VAL A 97 4.84 -2.03 -17.70
C VAL A 97 4.52 -3.32 -16.98
N THR A 98 5.47 -4.25 -17.02
CA THR A 98 5.39 -5.52 -16.30
C THR A 98 6.59 -5.65 -15.39
N GLY A 99 6.42 -6.33 -14.27
CA GLY A 99 7.51 -6.61 -13.35
C GLY A 99 7.02 -7.02 -11.98
N SER A 100 7.89 -6.87 -10.98
CA SER A 100 7.54 -7.15 -9.59
C SER A 100 8.09 -6.10 -8.64
N ILE A 101 7.29 -5.71 -7.66
CA ILE A 101 7.74 -4.91 -6.51
C ILE A 101 7.96 -5.86 -5.34
N ALA A 102 9.10 -5.75 -4.66
CA ALA A 102 9.40 -6.49 -3.46
C ALA A 102 9.75 -5.54 -2.32
N TYR A 103 9.33 -5.90 -1.10
CA TYR A 103 9.82 -5.25 0.11
C TYR A 103 11.26 -5.70 0.38
N THR A 104 12.19 -4.76 0.30
CA THR A 104 13.64 -4.90 0.44
C THR A 104 14.14 -3.90 1.48
N PRO A 105 13.85 -4.12 2.78
CA PRO A 105 14.16 -3.15 3.83
C PRO A 105 15.64 -2.84 3.89
N GLY A 106 16.00 -1.57 3.72
CA GLY A 106 17.40 -1.15 3.66
C GLY A 106 18.18 -1.66 2.44
N GLY A 107 17.51 -2.29 1.46
CA GLY A 107 18.14 -3.11 0.43
C GLY A 107 18.26 -2.44 -0.94
N CYS A 108 17.67 -1.25 -1.11
CA CYS A 108 17.74 -0.51 -2.36
C CYS A 108 18.33 0.88 -2.14
N THR A 109 19.48 1.18 -2.74
CA THR A 109 20.08 2.51 -2.71
C THR A 109 19.79 3.21 -4.03
N ASP A 110 19.13 4.38 -3.97
CA ASP A 110 18.93 5.22 -5.15
C ASP A 110 20.16 6.10 -5.43
N GLU A 111 20.20 6.77 -6.59
CA GLU A 111 21.32 7.62 -7.03
C GLU A 111 21.62 8.82 -6.11
N SER A 112 20.71 9.14 -5.16
CA SER A 112 20.96 10.16 -4.13
C SER A 112 21.60 9.58 -2.86
N ASP A 113 22.13 8.35 -2.94
CA ASP A 113 22.60 7.53 -1.82
C ASP A 113 21.52 7.24 -0.76
N ALA A 114 20.25 7.50 -1.09
CA ALA A 114 19.16 7.27 -0.16
C ALA A 114 18.72 5.82 -0.22
N VAL A 115 18.65 5.19 0.95
CA VAL A 115 18.21 3.81 1.08
C VAL A 115 16.68 3.76 1.16
N ARG A 116 16.08 2.88 0.37
CA ARG A 116 14.63 2.63 0.23
C ARG A 116 14.31 1.19 0.57
N ASP A 117 13.07 0.99 0.99
CA ASP A 117 12.57 -0.30 1.44
C ASP A 117 11.86 -1.11 0.35
N PHE A 118 11.78 -0.59 -0.88
CA PHE A 118 11.10 -1.25 -1.97
C PHE A 118 11.95 -1.22 -3.24
N THR A 119 12.01 -2.35 -3.91
CA THR A 119 12.68 -2.51 -5.21
C THR A 119 11.67 -2.96 -6.24
N PHE A 120 11.64 -2.26 -7.38
CA PHE A 120 10.94 -2.73 -8.56
C PHE A 120 11.93 -3.41 -9.52
N THR A 121 11.58 -4.62 -9.95
CA THR A 121 12.31 -5.37 -10.97
C THR A 121 11.44 -5.43 -12.23
N PRO A 122 11.71 -4.58 -13.24
CA PRO A 122 10.92 -4.56 -14.46
C PRO A 122 11.22 -5.79 -15.33
N THR A 123 10.19 -6.29 -16.01
CA THR A 123 10.30 -7.29 -17.08
C THR A 123 9.87 -6.73 -18.44
N GLY A 124 9.21 -5.56 -18.46
CA GLY A 124 8.77 -4.88 -19.68
C GLY A 124 8.41 -3.43 -19.41
N ALA A 125 8.63 -2.57 -20.40
CA ALA A 125 8.20 -1.18 -20.40
C ALA A 125 7.84 -0.75 -21.85
N PRO A 126 6.91 0.19 -22.04
CA PRO A 126 6.53 0.69 -23.36
C PRO A 126 7.73 1.18 -24.18
N GLY A 127 7.85 0.70 -25.42
CA GLY A 127 8.84 1.19 -26.39
C GLY A 127 10.31 0.82 -26.09
N LEU A 128 10.56 -0.02 -25.07
CA LEU A 128 11.92 -0.33 -24.61
C LEU A 128 12.24 -1.82 -24.79
N PRO A 129 13.33 -2.19 -25.49
CA PRO A 129 13.66 -3.57 -25.80
C PRO A 129 14.34 -4.35 -24.65
N GLY A 130 14.63 -3.70 -23.51
CA GLY A 130 15.46 -4.26 -22.44
C GLY A 130 16.96 -4.30 -22.80
N PRO A 131 17.83 -4.80 -21.91
CA PRO A 131 17.54 -5.37 -20.59
C PRO A 131 17.09 -4.31 -19.58
N PHE A 132 16.32 -4.73 -18.57
CA PHE A 132 15.87 -3.87 -17.47
C PHE A 132 16.65 -4.20 -16.20
N PHE A 133 17.03 -3.16 -15.45
CA PHE A 133 17.69 -3.30 -14.15
C PHE A 133 16.72 -2.93 -13.03
N PRO A 134 16.82 -3.56 -11.85
CA PRO A 134 16.01 -3.18 -10.71
C PRO A 134 16.32 -1.75 -10.26
N PHE A 135 15.29 -1.02 -9.83
CA PHE A 135 15.44 0.32 -9.26
C PHE A 135 14.51 0.55 -8.08
N CYS A 136 14.84 1.56 -7.28
CA CYS A 136 14.17 1.80 -6.01
C CYS A 136 12.81 2.47 -6.18
N CYS A 137 11.89 2.07 -5.32
CA CYS A 137 10.61 2.73 -5.15
C CYS A 137 10.59 3.53 -3.85
N ARG A 138 9.90 4.68 -3.87
CA ARG A 138 9.66 5.50 -2.69
C ARG A 138 8.17 5.72 -2.52
N MET A 139 7.69 5.59 -1.28
CA MET A 139 6.36 6.07 -0.91
C MET A 139 6.40 7.60 -0.74
N ARG A 140 5.30 8.27 -1.05
CA ARG A 140 5.06 9.70 -0.85
C ARG A 140 3.71 9.93 -0.21
#